data_AF-A0AAU1KGG9-F1
#
_entry.id   AF-A0AAU1KGG9-F1
#
_cell.length_a   1.000
_cell.length_b   1.000
_cell.length_c   1.000
_cell.angle_alpha   90.00
_cell.angle_beta   90.00
_cell.angle_gamma   90.00
#
_symmetry.space_group_name_H-M   'P 1'
#
loop_
_entity.id
_entity.type
_entity.pdbx_description
1 polymer ?
#
loop_
_entity_poly.entity_id
_entity_poly.type
_entity_poly.pdbx_seq_one_letter_code
_entity_poly.pdbx_strand_id
1 'polypeptide(L)'
;MSEPLPEEPPAEEPQPSEPPAGMGPEDFEFWDDSTQTFYERRADGAVIARPFTEREVTQQQDELALDSLHSEAAFAIGYLDERIDSCLAYLALPAPTGEESAAQIRVLSDLSAYSAGTLKRLIKVLAVMLNKPV
;
A
#
# COMPACT_ATOMS: atom_id res chain seq x y z
N MET A 1 -21.18 -33.70 34.74
CA MET A 1 -19.71 -33.84 34.80
C MET A 1 -19.19 -32.90 33.74
N SER A 2 -18.86 -31.67 34.10
CA SER A 2 -18.31 -30.70 33.15
C SER A 2 -16.85 -31.05 32.91
N GLU A 3 -16.47 -31.27 31.65
CA GLU A 3 -15.07 -31.37 31.26
C GLU A 3 -14.36 -30.06 31.64
N PRO A 4 -13.15 -30.12 32.23
CA PRO A 4 -12.34 -28.93 32.42
C PRO A 4 -11.94 -28.40 31.04
N LEU A 5 -12.12 -27.08 30.85
CA LEU A 5 -11.60 -26.39 29.67
C LEU A 5 -10.09 -26.66 29.56
N PRO A 6 -9.55 -26.92 28.36
CA PRO A 6 -8.11 -27.07 28.18
C PRO A 6 -7.44 -25.78 28.66
N GLU A 7 -6.49 -25.93 29.59
CA GLU A 7 -5.62 -24.83 30.02
C GLU A 7 -4.93 -24.27 28.76
N GLU A 8 -5.09 -22.96 28.52
CA GLU A 8 -4.30 -22.27 27.50
C GLU A 8 -2.82 -22.52 27.81
N PRO A 9 -2.01 -22.94 26.83
CA PRO A 9 -0.59 -23.13 27.06
C PRO A 9 -0.01 -21.81 27.59
N PRO A 10 0.87 -21.85 28.60
CA PRO A 10 1.51 -20.64 29.10
C PRO A 10 2.18 -19.92 27.94
N ALA A 11 1.93 -18.61 27.82
CA ALA A 11 2.67 -17.78 26.87
C ALA A 11 4.16 -17.97 27.14
N GLU A 12 4.87 -18.64 26.22
CA GLU A 12 6.31 -18.84 26.34
C GLU A 12 6.96 -17.47 26.53
N GLU A 13 7.68 -17.30 27.65
CA GLU A 13 8.47 -16.09 27.85
C GLU A 13 9.44 -15.96 26.67
N PRO A 14 9.46 -14.81 25.97
CA PRO A 14 10.29 -14.66 24.80
C PRO A 14 11.75 -14.83 25.20
N GLN A 15 12.37 -15.89 24.69
CA GLN A 15 13.74 -16.23 25.01
C GLN A 15 14.69 -15.22 24.36
N PRO A 16 15.86 -14.96 24.98
CA PRO A 16 16.87 -14.12 24.37
C PRO A 16 17.25 -14.67 22.99
N SER A 17 17.13 -13.84 21.97
CA SER A 17 17.53 -14.13 20.60
C SER A 17 18.78 -13.33 20.22
N GLU A 18 19.51 -13.79 19.22
CA GLU A 18 20.53 -12.96 18.59
C GLU A 18 19.86 -11.77 17.86
N PRO A 19 20.49 -10.58 17.83
CA PRO A 19 19.98 -9.45 17.05
C PRO A 19 19.98 -9.80 15.55
N PRO A 20 18.90 -9.49 14.81
CA PRO A 20 18.85 -9.75 13.37
C PRO A 20 19.82 -8.84 12.62
N ALA A 21 20.19 -9.23 11.40
CA ALA A 21 21.21 -8.53 10.60
C ALA A 21 20.91 -7.04 10.33
N GLY A 22 19.65 -6.62 10.42
CA GLY A 22 19.21 -5.23 10.24
C GLY A 22 19.14 -4.40 11.52
N MET A 23 19.25 -5.01 12.70
CA MET A 23 19.15 -4.31 13.99
C MET A 23 20.53 -3.80 14.41
N GLY A 24 20.69 -2.47 14.40
CA GLY A 24 21.88 -1.79 14.86
C GLY A 24 22.12 -1.95 16.37
N PRO A 25 23.34 -1.60 16.84
CA PRO A 25 23.70 -1.73 18.25
C PRO A 25 22.90 -0.80 19.18
N GLU A 26 22.44 0.34 18.65
CA GLU A 26 21.68 1.35 19.40
C GLU A 26 20.16 1.24 19.18
N ASP A 27 19.71 0.30 18.34
CA ASP A 27 18.30 0.11 18.08
C ASP A 27 17.67 -0.62 19.27
N PHE A 28 16.68 0.03 19.89
CA PHE A 28 15.91 -0.53 21.00
C PHE A 28 14.73 -1.37 20.50
N GLU A 29 14.17 -1.01 19.36
CA GLU A 29 13.04 -1.68 18.74
C GLU A 29 13.36 -1.87 17.25
N PHE A 30 13.08 -3.06 16.74
CA PHE A 30 13.30 -3.38 15.33
C PHE A 30 12.17 -4.27 14.81
N TRP A 31 11.55 -3.85 13.71
CA TRP A 31 10.50 -4.59 13.03
C TRP A 31 11.10 -5.25 11.79
N ASP A 32 11.17 -6.58 11.80
CA ASP A 32 11.57 -7.34 10.62
C ASP A 32 10.32 -7.75 9.83
N ASP A 33 10.00 -6.95 8.82
CA ASP A 33 8.86 -7.20 7.94
C ASP A 33 9.00 -8.49 7.13
N SER A 34 10.23 -8.96 6.87
CA SER A 34 10.48 -10.15 6.06
C SER A 34 10.16 -11.44 6.79
N THR A 35 10.36 -11.45 8.11
CA THR A 35 10.06 -12.58 9.00
C THR A 35 8.84 -12.33 9.88
N GLN A 36 8.19 -11.17 9.75
CA GLN A 36 7.08 -10.71 10.59
C GLN A 36 7.38 -10.86 12.09
N THR A 37 8.60 -10.47 12.47
CA THR A 37 9.12 -10.61 13.84
C THR A 37 9.53 -9.26 14.39
N PHE A 38 9.05 -8.96 15.59
CA PHE A 38 9.44 -7.79 16.35
C PHE A 38 10.55 -8.15 17.32
N TYR A 39 11.58 -7.31 17.35
CA TYR A 39 12.73 -7.44 18.23
C TYR A 39 12.81 -6.24 19.17
N GLU A 40 13.04 -6.49 20.44
CA GLU A 40 13.23 -5.47 21.46
C GLU A 40 14.53 -5.72 22.21
N ARG A 41 15.37 -4.69 22.32
CA ARG A 41 16.58 -4.71 23.15
C ARG A 41 16.26 -4.20 24.54
N ARG A 42 16.45 -5.06 25.52
CA ARG A 42 16.31 -4.72 26.94
C ARG A 42 17.52 -3.93 27.45
N ALA A 43 17.35 -3.30 28.61
CA ALA A 43 18.40 -2.48 29.24
C ALA A 43 19.67 -3.25 29.62
N ASP A 44 19.59 -4.58 29.76
CA ASP A 44 20.73 -5.48 29.98
C ASP A 44 21.46 -5.88 28.68
N GLY A 45 20.99 -5.36 27.53
CA GLY A 45 21.53 -5.64 26.20
C GLY A 45 20.98 -6.91 25.55
N ALA A 46 20.17 -7.70 26.26
CA ALA A 46 19.52 -8.88 25.68
C ALA A 46 18.44 -8.45 24.68
N VAL A 47 18.39 -9.14 23.54
CA VAL A 47 17.34 -8.95 22.54
C VAL A 47 16.31 -10.04 22.73
N ILE A 48 15.03 -9.67 22.79
CA ILE A 48 13.92 -10.60 22.76
C ILE A 48 13.21 -10.49 21.42
N ALA A 49 12.70 -11.61 20.93
CA ALA A 49 11.94 -11.69 19.69
C ALA A 49 10.52 -12.17 19.98
N ARG A 50 9.54 -11.61 19.25
CA ARG A 50 8.18 -12.13 19.21
C ARG A 50 7.63 -12.02 17.79
N PRO A 51 6.70 -12.91 17.38
CA PRO A 51 5.95 -12.69 16.16
C PRO A 51 5.13 -11.39 16.25
N PHE A 52 4.80 -10.82 15.09
CA PHE A 52 3.83 -9.74 15.00
C PHE A 52 2.47 -10.19 15.55
N THR A 53 1.81 -9.27 16.23
CA THR A 53 0.42 -9.42 16.63
C THR A 53 -0.49 -9.29 15.39
N GLU A 54 -1.71 -9.81 15.47
CA GLU A 54 -2.69 -9.69 14.37
C GLU A 54 -2.93 -8.23 13.94
N ARG A 55 -2.87 -7.30 14.90
CA ARG A 55 -2.99 -5.87 14.64
C ARG A 55 -1.82 -5.33 13.83
N GLU A 56 -0.60 -5.72 14.17
CA GLU A 56 0.61 -5.30 13.44
C GLU A 56 0.65 -5.89 12.04
N VAL A 57 0.25 -7.16 11.88
CA VAL A 57 0.10 -7.77 10.55
C VAL A 57 -0.94 -7.01 9.71
N THR A 58 -2.09 -6.68 10.29
CA THR A 58 -3.13 -5.91 9.59
C THR A 58 -2.63 -4.52 9.19
N GLN A 59 -1.95 -3.82 10.10
CA GLN A 59 -1.37 -2.51 9.82
C GLN A 59 -0.32 -2.57 8.69
N GLN A 60 0.57 -3.58 8.71
CA GLN A 60 1.55 -3.79 7.65
C GLN A 60 0.87 -4.00 6.29
N GLN A 61 -0.21 -4.78 6.25
CA GLN A 61 -0.98 -4.98 5.01
C GLN A 61 -1.63 -3.69 4.52
N ASP A 62 -2.15 -2.85 5.41
CA ASP A 62 -2.70 -1.55 5.07
C ASP A 62 -1.61 -0.61 4.51
N GLU A 63 -0.43 -0.59 5.13
CA GLU A 63 0.71 0.20 4.67
C GLU A 63 1.18 -0.25 3.27
N LEU A 64 1.34 -1.56 3.04
CA LEU A 64 1.67 -2.11 1.72
C LEU A 64 0.61 -1.77 0.66
N ALA A 65 -0.67 -1.79 1.04
CA ALA A 65 -1.75 -1.38 0.15
C ALA A 65 -1.66 0.11 -0.20
N LEU A 66 -1.34 0.96 0.78
CA LEU A 66 -1.13 2.39 0.57
C LEU A 66 0.07 2.68 -0.34
N ASP A 67 1.19 1.98 -0.15
CA ASP A 67 2.37 2.12 -1.00
C ASP A 67 2.09 1.69 -2.44
N SER A 68 1.33 0.61 -2.63
CA SER A 68 0.87 0.20 -3.95
C SER A 68 -0.01 1.26 -4.60
N LEU A 69 -0.97 1.82 -3.85
CA LEU A 69 -1.82 2.91 -4.34
C LEU A 69 -1.02 4.17 -4.68
N HIS A 70 0.00 4.49 -3.88
CA HIS A 70 0.89 5.61 -4.13
C HIS A 70 1.67 5.42 -5.45
N SER A 71 2.25 4.24 -5.65
CA SER A 71 2.97 3.89 -6.88
C SER A 71 2.06 3.96 -8.12
N GLU A 72 0.84 3.42 -8.02
CA GLU A 72 -0.16 3.52 -9.08
C GLU A 72 -0.54 4.98 -9.37
N ALA A 73 -0.71 5.81 -8.34
CA ALA A 73 -1.01 7.23 -8.50
C ALA A 73 0.13 7.99 -9.16
N ALA A 74 1.38 7.73 -8.76
CA ALA A 74 2.56 8.35 -9.36
C ALA A 74 2.66 8.03 -10.87
N PHE A 75 2.42 6.76 -11.25
CA PHE A 75 2.36 6.36 -12.65
C PHE A 75 1.19 7.04 -13.39
N ALA A 76 0.00 7.08 -12.77
CA ALA A 76 -1.19 7.66 -13.35
C ALA A 76 -1.03 9.14 -13.68
N ILE A 77 -0.35 9.91 -12.83
CA ILE A 77 -0.10 11.34 -13.05
C ILE A 77 0.66 11.54 -14.36
N GLY A 78 1.82 10.89 -14.52
CA GLY A 78 2.61 11.01 -15.75
C GLY A 78 1.84 10.54 -16.99
N TYR A 79 1.13 9.42 -16.88
CA TYR A 79 0.28 8.89 -17.95
C TYR A 79 -0.77 9.90 -18.42
N LEU A 80 -1.43 10.59 -17.48
CA LEU A 80 -2.47 11.57 -17.78
C LEU A 80 -1.89 12.86 -18.34
N ASP A 81 -0.77 13.35 -17.79
CA ASP A 81 -0.09 14.55 -18.25
C ASP A 81 0.33 14.43 -19.72
N GLU A 82 0.95 13.32 -20.12
CA GLU A 82 1.33 13.06 -21.52
C GLU A 82 0.14 13.16 -22.50
N ARG A 83 -1.04 12.70 -22.07
CA ARG A 83 -2.26 12.69 -22.88
C ARG A 83 -2.93 14.06 -22.90
N ILE A 84 -2.86 14.80 -21.81
CA ILE A 84 -3.30 16.20 -21.75
C ILE A 84 -2.43 17.03 -22.71
N ASP A 85 -1.11 16.86 -22.67
CA ASP A 85 -0.20 17.53 -23.59
C ASP A 85 -0.49 17.18 -25.05
N SER A 86 -0.80 15.91 -25.33
CA SER A 86 -1.23 15.48 -26.67
C SER A 86 -2.52 16.19 -27.13
N CYS A 87 -3.48 16.38 -26.23
CA CYS A 87 -4.71 17.11 -26.52
C CYS A 87 -4.43 18.60 -26.79
N LEU A 88 -3.55 19.22 -25.99
CA LEU A 88 -3.16 20.62 -26.17
C LEU A 88 -2.41 20.84 -27.48
N ALA A 89 -1.52 19.92 -27.84
CA ALA A 89 -0.80 19.94 -29.11
C ALA A 89 -1.75 19.81 -30.31
N TYR A 90 -2.75 18.93 -30.24
CA TYR A 90 -3.77 18.79 -31.29
C TYR A 90 -4.56 20.10 -31.50
N LEU A 91 -4.92 20.80 -30.43
CA LEU A 91 -5.64 22.08 -30.51
C LEU A 91 -4.82 23.21 -31.18
N ALA A 92 -3.50 23.08 -31.21
CA ALA A 92 -2.62 24.02 -31.89
C ALA A 92 -2.55 23.77 -33.41
N LEU A 93 -3.10 22.66 -33.93
CA LEU A 93 -3.09 22.35 -35.35
C LEU A 93 -4.14 23.21 -36.09
N PRO A 94 -3.73 24.08 -37.04
CA PRO A 94 -4.67 24.97 -37.73
C PRO A 94 -5.61 24.24 -38.70
N ALA A 95 -5.19 23.08 -39.21
CA ALA A 95 -5.98 22.23 -40.10
C ALA A 95 -5.56 20.76 -39.92
N PRO A 96 -6.04 20.07 -38.88
CA PRO A 96 -5.69 18.67 -38.65
C PRO A 96 -6.22 17.78 -39.77
N THR A 97 -5.43 16.79 -40.14
CA THR A 97 -5.82 15.73 -41.06
C THR A 97 -6.84 14.78 -40.45
N GLY A 98 -7.46 13.94 -41.28
CA GLY A 98 -8.37 12.89 -40.81
C GLY A 98 -7.68 11.87 -39.88
N GLU A 99 -6.42 11.53 -40.15
CA GLU A 99 -5.62 10.62 -39.31
C GLU A 99 -5.31 11.23 -37.95
N GLU A 100 -4.89 12.50 -37.90
CA GLU A 100 -4.65 13.22 -36.64
C GLU A 100 -5.94 13.37 -35.82
N SER A 101 -7.07 13.63 -36.49
CA SER A 101 -8.39 13.69 -35.83
C SER A 101 -8.77 12.34 -35.21
N ALA A 102 -8.56 11.23 -35.93
CA ALA A 102 -8.83 9.89 -35.42
C ALA A 102 -7.92 9.52 -34.24
N ALA A 103 -6.64 9.89 -34.31
CA ALA A 103 -5.69 9.70 -33.21
C ALA A 103 -6.14 10.49 -31.96
N GLN A 104 -6.57 11.74 -32.12
CA GLN A 104 -7.08 12.54 -31.02
C GLN A 104 -8.35 11.96 -30.39
N ILE A 105 -9.29 11.45 -31.20
CA ILE A 105 -10.50 10.78 -30.69
C ILE A 105 -10.12 9.57 -29.82
N ARG A 106 -9.09 8.83 -30.21
CA ARG A 106 -8.59 7.70 -29.41
C ARG A 106 -8.02 8.17 -28.08
N VAL A 107 -7.22 9.23 -28.05
CA VAL A 107 -6.67 9.83 -26.82
C VAL A 107 -7.80 10.31 -25.90
N LEU A 108 -8.81 11.01 -26.43
CA LEU A 108 -9.96 11.48 -25.65
C LEU A 108 -10.80 10.32 -25.09
N SER A 109 -11.00 9.27 -25.88
CA SER A 109 -11.72 8.07 -25.44
C SER A 109 -10.98 7.35 -24.32
N ASP A 110 -9.66 7.23 -24.45
CA ASP A 110 -8.78 6.64 -23.43
C ASP A 110 -8.80 7.45 -22.12
N LEU A 111 -8.62 8.78 -22.20
CA LEU A 111 -8.73 9.69 -21.06
C LEU A 111 -10.09 9.58 -20.36
N SER A 112 -11.17 9.50 -21.13
CA SER A 112 -12.54 9.38 -20.60
C SER A 112 -12.74 8.05 -19.87
N ALA A 113 -12.28 6.94 -20.47
CA ALA A 113 -12.37 5.61 -19.87
C ALA A 113 -11.53 5.53 -18.59
N TYR A 114 -10.30 6.05 -18.63
CA TYR A 114 -9.40 6.10 -17.47
C TYR A 114 -10.00 6.92 -16.33
N SER A 115 -10.48 8.13 -16.63
CA SER A 115 -11.11 9.03 -15.65
C SER A 115 -12.34 8.40 -15.00
N ALA A 116 -13.20 7.74 -15.79
CA ALA A 116 -14.36 7.03 -15.28
C ALA A 116 -13.98 5.86 -14.36
N GLY A 117 -12.93 5.10 -14.71
CA GLY A 117 -12.39 4.03 -13.88
C GLY A 117 -11.81 4.55 -12.56
N THR A 118 -11.06 5.64 -12.60
CA THR A 118 -10.48 6.30 -11.42
C THR A 118 -11.57 6.86 -10.51
N LEU A 119 -12.61 7.50 -11.05
CA LEU A 119 -13.73 8.01 -10.26
C LEU A 119 -14.46 6.88 -9.52
N LYS A 120 -14.70 5.73 -10.17
CA LYS A 120 -15.29 4.56 -9.51
C LYS A 120 -14.43 4.05 -8.34
N ARG A 121 -13.11 4.04 -8.50
CA ARG A 121 -12.18 3.66 -7.42
C ARG A 121 -12.20 4.65 -6.27
N LEU A 122 -12.21 5.95 -6.56
CA LEU A 122 -12.33 7.01 -5.55
C LEU A 122 -13.60 6.85 -4.71
N ILE A 123 -14.74 6.59 -5.34
CA ILE A 123 -16.02 6.37 -4.63
C ILE A 123 -15.90 5.20 -3.64
N LYS A 124 -15.26 4.09 -4.03
CA LYS A 124 -15.02 2.95 -3.13
C LYS A 124 -14.12 3.32 -1.95
N VAL A 125 -13.03 4.05 -2.19
CA VAL A 125 -12.12 4.51 -1.13
C VAL A 125 -12.85 5.42 -0.15
N LEU A 126 -13.62 6.40 -0.66
CA LEU A 126 -14.41 7.30 0.17
C LEU A 126 -15.48 6.55 0.98
N ALA A 127 -16.12 5.55 0.39
CA ALA A 127 -17.08 4.68 1.09
C ALA A 127 -16.43 3.96 2.29
N VAL A 128 -15.23 3.41 2.10
CA VAL A 128 -14.45 2.78 3.18
C VAL A 128 -14.07 3.81 4.25
N MET A 129 -13.51 4.97 3.86
CA MET A 129 -13.09 6.02 4.80
C MET A 129 -14.24 6.59 5.63
N LEU A 130 -15.43 6.69 5.04
CA LEU A 130 -16.63 7.22 5.70
C LEU A 130 -17.45 6.13 6.41
N ASN A 131 -17.03 4.86 6.32
CA ASN A 131 -17.79 3.70 6.78
C ASN A 131 -19.25 3.72 6.29
N LYS A 132 -19.43 4.01 4.99
CA LYS A 132 -20.74 4.05 4.32
C LYS A 132 -20.70 3.19 3.06
N PRO A 133 -21.76 2.41 2.77
CA PRO A 133 -21.83 1.67 1.51
C PRO A 133 -21.91 2.63 0.30
N VAL A 134 -21.46 2.12 -0.85
CA VAL A 134 -21.57 2.79 -2.17
C VAL A 134 -23.00 2.74 -2.68
#